data_AF-A0A7Y2L450-F1
#
_entry.id   AF-A0A7Y2L450-F1
#
_cell.length_a   1.000
_cell.length_b   1.000
_cell.length_c   1.000
_cell.angle_alpha   90.00
_cell.angle_beta   90.00
_cell.angle_gamma   90.00
#
_symmetry.space_group_name_H-M   'P 1'
#
loop_
_entity.id
_entity.type
_entity.pdbx_description
1 polymer ?
#
loop_
_entity_poly.entity_id
_entity_poly.type
_entity_poly.pdbx_seq_one_letter_code
_entity_poly.pdbx_strand_id
1 'polypeptide(L)'
;MARKTINLLDSFSILNALEQMRKESTHIAFVINEFGDFTGLLTMTDILESIAGELPDASEIEGPNIVVQGDGYLVSGALNLSQIALHTGFPAKATDDYQTLAGMVMSLLDRLPVIGDSLTWEGWNLRVMEVEERRVTRVLLSKA
;
A
#
# COMPACT_ATOMS: atom_id res chain seq x y z
N MET A 1 -6.13 -18.81 17.56
CA MET A 1 -6.07 -18.34 18.96
C MET A 1 -6.16 -16.82 18.95
N ALA A 2 -7.02 -16.22 19.78
CA ALA A 2 -7.16 -14.76 19.86
C ALA A 2 -6.14 -14.17 20.84
N ARG A 3 -5.47 -13.08 20.45
CA ARG A 3 -4.57 -12.33 21.34
C ARG A 3 -5.41 -11.46 22.27
N LYS A 4 -5.03 -11.36 23.54
CA LYS A 4 -5.69 -10.47 24.50
C LYS A 4 -5.57 -9.02 24.00
N THR A 5 -6.70 -8.35 23.85
CA THR A 5 -6.75 -6.95 23.38
C THR A 5 -6.70 -6.01 24.58
N ILE A 6 -6.24 -4.78 24.34
CA ILE A 6 -6.44 -3.67 25.28
C ILE A 6 -7.77 -3.00 24.94
N ASN A 7 -8.56 -2.68 25.96
CA ASN A 7 -9.78 -1.89 25.84
C ASN A 7 -9.51 -0.50 26.43
N LEU A 8 -9.76 0.54 25.66
CA LEU A 8 -9.63 1.94 26.05
C LEU A 8 -11.02 2.56 26.15
N LEU A 9 -11.23 3.46 27.10
CA LEU A 9 -12.48 4.22 27.18
C LEU A 9 -12.49 5.29 26.09
N ASP A 10 -13.64 5.53 25.47
CA ASP A 10 -13.86 6.61 24.49
C ASP A 10 -13.60 8.03 25.06
N SER A 11 -13.68 8.17 26.38
CA SER A 11 -13.35 9.39 27.12
C SER A 11 -11.84 9.62 27.34
N PHE A 12 -10.97 8.68 26.93
CA PHE A 12 -9.53 8.86 27.07
C PHE A 12 -9.01 9.94 26.11
N SER A 13 -8.11 10.78 26.63
CA SER A 13 -7.34 11.65 25.75
C SER A 13 -6.40 10.83 24.86
N ILE A 14 -6.08 11.38 23.68
CA ILE A 14 -5.16 10.76 22.71
C ILE A 14 -3.80 10.43 23.35
N LEU A 15 -3.28 11.31 24.22
CA LEU A 15 -2.01 11.07 24.92
C LEU A 15 -2.09 9.91 25.91
N ASN A 16 -3.22 9.77 26.62
CA ASN A 16 -3.43 8.65 27.55
C ASN A 16 -3.59 7.32 26.79
N ALA A 17 -4.34 7.33 25.68
CA ALA A 17 -4.45 6.19 24.77
C ALA A 17 -3.07 5.74 24.25
N LEU A 18 -2.24 6.70 23.81
CA LEU A 18 -0.87 6.46 23.36
C LEU A 18 -0.01 5.81 24.45
N GLU A 19 -0.04 6.35 25.67
CA GLU A 19 0.73 5.83 26.79
C GLU A 19 0.34 4.37 27.12
N GLN A 20 -0.96 4.08 27.16
CA GLN A 20 -1.47 2.73 27.43
C GLN A 20 -1.10 1.73 26.32
N MET A 21 -1.24 2.12 25.05
CA MET A 21 -0.86 1.27 23.91
C MET A 21 0.64 1.00 23.88
N ARG A 22 1.47 2.00 24.21
CA ARG A 22 2.93 1.82 24.36
C ARG A 22 3.29 0.87 25.49
N LYS A 23 2.64 1.01 26.64
CA LYS A 23 2.88 0.15 27.82
C LYS A 23 2.59 -1.32 27.52
N GLU A 24 1.51 -1.59 26.79
CA GLU A 24 1.12 -2.95 26.38
C GLU A 24 1.83 -3.43 25.09
N SER A 25 2.72 -2.62 24.51
CA SER A 25 3.45 -2.94 23.27
C SER A 25 2.52 -3.40 22.13
N THR A 26 1.40 -2.68 21.94
CA THR A 26 0.40 -2.96 20.91
C THR A 26 0.14 -1.74 20.02
N HIS A 27 -0.23 -2.00 18.77
CA HIS A 27 -0.56 -0.97 17.78
C HIS A 27 -2.07 -0.87 17.52
N ILE A 28 -2.86 -1.75 18.14
CA ILE A 28 -4.32 -1.81 17.99
C ILE A 28 -4.95 -1.91 19.38
N ALA A 29 -6.01 -1.14 19.58
CA ALA A 29 -6.85 -1.13 20.77
C ALA A 29 -8.33 -1.14 20.38
N PHE A 30 -9.18 -1.73 21.24
CA PHE A 30 -10.62 -1.56 21.14
C PHE A 30 -11.06 -0.37 21.98
N VAL A 31 -11.99 0.40 21.46
CA VAL A 31 -12.60 1.53 22.15
C VAL A 31 -13.95 1.08 22.66
N ILE A 32 -14.19 1.30 23.95
CA ILE A 32 -15.44 0.97 24.63
C ILE A 32 -16.02 2.20 25.32
N ASN A 33 -17.34 2.23 25.52
CA ASN A 33 -18.00 3.23 26.35
C ASN A 33 -17.90 2.86 27.85
N GLU A 34 -18.44 3.70 28.73
CA GLU A 34 -18.44 3.48 30.18
C GLU A 34 -19.28 2.27 30.64
N PHE A 35 -20.17 1.78 29.78
CA PHE A 35 -21.00 0.61 30.04
C PHE A 35 -20.34 -0.70 29.54
N GLY A 36 -19.19 -0.59 28.87
CA GLY A 36 -18.43 -1.72 28.33
C GLY A 36 -18.86 -2.15 26.92
N ASP A 37 -19.73 -1.39 26.26
CA ASP A 37 -20.11 -1.66 24.87
C ASP A 37 -18.97 -1.28 23.93
N PHE A 38 -18.83 -2.04 22.85
CA PHE A 38 -17.85 -1.76 21.81
C PHE A 38 -18.26 -0.55 20.97
N THR A 39 -17.42 0.48 20.98
CA THR A 39 -17.62 1.70 20.21
C THR A 39 -16.84 1.65 18.90
N GLY A 40 -15.62 1.10 18.89
CA GLY A 40 -14.79 1.06 17.69
C GLY A 40 -13.36 0.55 17.89
N LEU A 41 -12.50 0.80 16.91
CA LEU A 41 -11.10 0.40 16.90
C LEU A 41 -10.22 1.65 16.81
N LEU A 42 -9.10 1.65 17.54
CA LEU A 42 -8.09 2.71 17.50
C LEU A 42 -6.73 2.09 17.16
N THR A 43 -6.04 2.70 16.20
CA THR A 43 -4.68 2.31 15.84
C THR A 43 -3.65 3.35 16.30
N MET A 44 -2.41 2.92 16.42
CA MET A 44 -1.29 3.83 16.66
C MET A 44 -1.16 4.86 15.52
N THR A 45 -1.50 4.49 14.28
CA THR A 45 -1.49 5.39 13.14
C THR A 45 -2.50 6.52 13.33
N ASP A 46 -3.74 6.22 13.71
CA ASP A 46 -4.78 7.24 13.95
C ASP A 46 -4.33 8.27 15.01
N ILE A 47 -3.66 7.79 16.07
CA ILE A 47 -3.09 8.64 17.13
C ILE A 47 -2.00 9.56 16.57
N LEU A 48 -1.08 9.01 15.79
CA LEU A 48 0.02 9.78 15.21
C LEU A 48 -0.50 10.78 14.17
N GLU A 49 -1.47 10.41 13.34
CA GLU A 49 -2.11 11.30 12.37
C GLU A 49 -2.86 12.45 13.05
N SER A 50 -3.51 12.18 14.18
CA SER A 50 -4.17 13.22 14.98
C SER A 50 -3.19 14.26 15.55
N ILE A 51 -1.91 13.89 15.72
CA ILE A 51 -0.86 14.78 16.25
C ILE A 51 -0.09 15.46 15.11
N ALA A 52 0.30 14.69 14.09
CA ALA A 52 1.22 15.11 13.03
C ALA A 52 0.51 15.59 11.75
N GLY A 53 -0.80 15.35 11.61
CA GLY A 53 -1.53 15.51 10.35
C GLY A 53 -1.48 14.24 9.49
N GLU A 54 -1.81 14.35 8.21
CA GLU A 54 -1.73 13.22 7.28
C GLU A 54 -0.30 12.65 7.26
N LEU A 55 -0.16 11.38 7.65
CA LEU A 55 1.10 10.67 7.52
C LEU A 55 1.18 10.10 6.10
N PRO A 56 2.35 10.17 5.45
CA PRO A 56 2.50 9.59 4.13
C PRO A 56 2.25 8.10 4.21
N ASP A 57 1.43 7.60 3.31
CA ASP A 57 1.23 6.17 3.16
C ASP A 57 2.58 5.49 2.89
N ALA A 58 2.73 4.22 3.25
CA ALA A 58 3.99 3.51 3.02
C ALA A 58 4.43 3.57 1.53
N SER A 59 3.47 3.70 0.60
CA SER A 59 3.74 3.90 -0.83
C SER A 59 4.23 5.31 -1.20
N GLU A 60 3.90 6.33 -0.42
CA GLU A 60 4.32 7.72 -0.69
C GLU A 60 5.77 7.98 -0.27
N ILE A 61 6.29 7.19 0.68
CA ILE A 61 7.69 7.26 1.11
C ILE A 61 8.65 6.82 -0.04
N GLU A 62 8.20 5.95 -0.95
CA GLU A 62 8.95 5.51 -2.14
C GLU A 62 8.88 6.54 -3.32
N GLY A 63 8.30 7.72 -3.09
CA GLY A 63 8.09 8.77 -4.09
C GLY A 63 6.77 8.61 -4.87
N PRO A 64 6.52 9.45 -5.90
CA PRO A 64 5.25 9.43 -6.61
C PRO A 64 4.98 8.09 -7.28
N ASN A 65 3.78 7.55 -7.06
CA ASN A 65 3.36 6.25 -7.58
C ASN A 65 3.26 6.19 -9.11
N ILE A 66 3.00 7.32 -9.77
CA ILE A 66 2.94 7.45 -11.23
C ILE A 66 3.62 8.77 -11.62
N VAL A 67 4.57 8.71 -12.55
CA VAL A 67 5.24 9.87 -13.13
C VAL A 67 5.14 9.80 -14.64
N VAL A 68 4.75 10.88 -15.30
CA VAL A 68 4.78 10.95 -16.77
C VAL A 68 6.23 11.01 -17.23
N GLN A 69 6.61 10.11 -18.15
CA GLN A 69 7.97 10.02 -18.69
C GLN A 69 7.90 9.87 -20.21
N GLY A 70 8.13 10.98 -20.93
CA GLY A 70 7.96 11.03 -22.38
C GLY A 70 6.51 10.72 -22.77
N ASP A 71 6.33 9.77 -23.69
CA ASP A 71 5.00 9.29 -24.12
C ASP A 71 4.44 8.15 -23.24
N GLY A 72 5.05 7.91 -22.08
CA GLY A 72 4.68 6.84 -21.16
C GLY A 72 4.60 7.27 -19.70
N TYR A 73 4.51 6.28 -18.81
CA TYR A 73 4.34 6.45 -17.37
C TYR A 73 5.33 5.56 -16.63
N LEU A 74 6.15 6.14 -15.76
CA LEU A 74 6.94 5.41 -14.79
C LEU A 74 6.09 5.15 -13.54
N VAL A 75 5.80 3.88 -13.27
CA VAL A 75 4.81 3.47 -12.27
C VAL A 75 5.47 2.61 -11.18
N SER A 76 5.06 2.83 -9.93
CA SER A 76 5.42 1.99 -8.80
C SER A 76 4.88 0.57 -8.99
N GLY A 77 5.74 -0.43 -8.80
CA GLY A 77 5.36 -1.83 -8.83
C GLY A 77 4.36 -2.21 -7.74
N ALA A 78 4.33 -1.47 -6.63
CA ALA A 78 3.40 -1.71 -5.53
C ALA A 78 1.98 -1.18 -5.81
N LEU A 79 1.80 -0.31 -6.81
CA LEU A 79 0.51 0.32 -7.08
C LEU A 79 -0.52 -0.70 -7.61
N ASN A 80 -1.75 -0.60 -7.12
CA ASN A 80 -2.86 -1.45 -7.55
C ASN A 80 -3.23 -1.19 -9.02
N LEU A 81 -3.53 -2.25 -9.76
CA LEU A 81 -3.89 -2.16 -11.18
C LEU A 81 -5.10 -1.26 -11.44
N SER A 82 -6.08 -1.26 -10.52
CA SER A 82 -7.26 -0.39 -10.59
C SER A 82 -6.91 1.11 -10.54
N GLN A 83 -5.94 1.48 -9.70
CA GLN A 83 -5.47 2.87 -9.59
C GLN A 83 -4.65 3.26 -10.82
N ILE A 84 -3.84 2.34 -11.36
CA ILE A 84 -3.07 2.57 -12.59
C ILE A 84 -4.02 2.80 -13.77
N ALA A 85 -5.05 1.97 -13.90
CA ALA A 85 -6.06 2.09 -14.95
C ALA A 85 -6.76 3.46 -14.92
N LEU A 86 -7.13 3.94 -13.73
CA LEU A 86 -7.79 5.24 -13.55
C LEU A 86 -6.94 6.42 -14.05
N HIS A 87 -5.60 6.37 -13.86
CA HIS A 87 -4.71 7.48 -14.16
C HIS A 87 -4.09 7.41 -15.57
N THR A 88 -3.89 6.21 -16.11
CA THR A 88 -3.13 5.99 -17.36
C THR A 88 -3.96 5.41 -18.50
N GLY A 89 -5.15 4.87 -18.19
CA GLY A 89 -5.94 4.09 -19.16
C GLY A 89 -5.37 2.69 -19.44
N PHE A 90 -4.40 2.22 -18.65
CA PHE A 90 -3.88 0.85 -18.73
C PHE A 90 -5.00 -0.16 -18.43
N PRO A 91 -5.33 -1.09 -19.34
CA PRO A 91 -6.57 -1.88 -19.25
C PRO A 91 -6.48 -3.09 -18.32
N ALA A 92 -5.36 -3.30 -17.62
CA ALA A 92 -5.17 -4.45 -16.76
C ALA A 92 -6.13 -4.44 -15.58
N LYS A 93 -6.69 -5.63 -15.31
CA LYS A 93 -7.58 -5.87 -14.17
C LYS A 93 -6.87 -6.75 -13.17
N ALA A 94 -7.16 -6.51 -11.90
CA ALA A 94 -6.73 -7.40 -10.83
C ALA A 94 -7.39 -8.79 -10.97
N THR A 95 -6.65 -9.83 -10.62
CA THR A 95 -7.07 -11.23 -10.64
C THR A 95 -6.76 -11.86 -9.28
N ASP A 96 -7.17 -13.11 -9.06
CA ASP A 96 -6.81 -13.85 -7.84
C ASP A 96 -5.29 -14.07 -7.72
N ASP A 97 -4.57 -14.09 -8.85
CA ASP A 97 -3.12 -14.32 -8.90
C ASP A 97 -2.31 -13.04 -8.66
N TYR A 98 -2.84 -11.87 -9.03
CA TYR A 98 -2.14 -10.59 -8.87
C TYR A 98 -3.09 -9.40 -8.74
N GLN A 99 -2.69 -8.44 -7.89
CA GLN A 99 -3.44 -7.20 -7.63
C GLN A 99 -2.65 -5.94 -8.04
N THR A 100 -1.32 -6.04 -8.06
CA THR A 100 -0.39 -4.93 -8.31
C THR A 100 0.37 -5.09 -9.63
N LEU A 101 0.99 -4.00 -10.10
CA LEU A 101 1.79 -4.03 -11.32
C LEU A 101 2.98 -4.99 -11.23
N ALA A 102 3.68 -5.02 -10.10
CA ALA A 102 4.78 -5.96 -9.88
C ALA A 102 4.31 -7.41 -9.95
N GLY A 103 3.17 -7.73 -9.32
CA GLY A 103 2.58 -9.06 -9.36
C GLY A 103 2.23 -9.49 -10.78
N MET A 104 1.59 -8.59 -11.55
CA MET A 104 1.27 -8.84 -12.95
C MET A 104 2.52 -9.08 -13.79
N VAL A 105 3.56 -8.24 -13.67
CA VAL A 105 4.80 -8.39 -14.44
C VAL A 105 5.51 -9.70 -14.11
N MET A 106 5.58 -10.07 -12.83
CA MET A 106 6.20 -11.33 -12.39
C MET A 106 5.40 -12.54 -12.89
N SER A 107 4.06 -12.48 -12.84
CA SER A 107 3.15 -13.50 -13.37
C SER A 107 3.35 -13.69 -14.88
N LEU A 108 3.49 -12.60 -15.64
CA LEU A 108 3.71 -12.65 -17.10
C LEU A 108 5.12 -13.10 -17.49
N LEU A 109 6.15 -12.81 -16.69
CA LEU A 109 7.52 -13.22 -16.98
C LEU A 109 7.76 -14.72 -16.77
N ASP A 110 7.03 -15.34 -15.83
CA ASP A 110 7.22 -16.74 -15.40
C ASP A 110 8.67 -17.08 -14.98
N ARG A 111 9.39 -16.07 -14.47
CA ARG A 111 10.74 -16.19 -13.90
C ARG A 111 11.04 -15.00 -12.99
N LEU A 112 12.21 -15.05 -12.34
CA LEU A 112 12.70 -13.89 -11.60
C LEU A 112 12.92 -12.69 -12.55
N PRO A 113 12.42 -11.50 -12.19
CA PRO A 113 12.57 -10.30 -12.99
C PRO A 113 14.00 -9.77 -12.93
N VAL A 114 14.46 -9.19 -14.03
CA VAL A 114 15.70 -8.42 -14.10
C VAL A 114 15.45 -7.06 -14.75
N ILE A 115 16.27 -6.07 -14.40
CA ILE A 115 16.20 -4.74 -14.99
C ILE A 115 16.36 -4.85 -16.52
N GLY A 116 15.50 -4.16 -17.25
CA GLY A 116 15.45 -4.17 -18.71
C GLY A 116 14.48 -5.18 -19.32
N ASP A 117 13.94 -6.11 -18.52
CA ASP A 117 12.88 -7.01 -18.97
C ASP A 117 11.73 -6.21 -19.59
N SER A 118 11.30 -6.64 -20.78
CA SER A 118 10.24 -5.95 -21.52
C SER A 118 9.19 -6.96 -21.97
N LEU A 119 7.93 -6.59 -21.79
CA LEU A 119 6.76 -7.37 -22.17
C LEU A 119 5.82 -6.49 -23.00
N THR A 120 5.10 -7.11 -23.93
CA THR A 120 3.98 -6.45 -24.61
C THR A 120 2.68 -7.15 -24.21
N TRP A 121 1.71 -6.38 -23.73
CA TRP A 121 0.43 -6.89 -23.27
C TRP A 121 -0.70 -5.91 -23.64
N GLU A 122 -1.72 -6.39 -24.35
CA GLU A 122 -2.91 -5.60 -24.77
C GLU A 122 -2.57 -4.22 -25.39
N GLY A 123 -1.55 -4.16 -26.24
CA GLY A 123 -1.11 -2.92 -26.90
C GLY A 123 -0.29 -1.96 -26.02
N TRP A 124 0.19 -2.43 -24.88
CA TRP A 124 1.11 -1.71 -24.00
C TRP A 124 2.45 -2.42 -23.90
N ASN A 125 3.52 -1.64 -23.85
CA ASN A 125 4.85 -2.09 -23.49
C ASN A 125 5.09 -1.83 -22.01
N LEU A 126 5.51 -2.87 -21.29
CA LEU A 126 5.90 -2.83 -19.89
C LEU A 126 7.40 -3.11 -19.83
N ARG A 127 8.20 -2.14 -19.39
CA ARG A 127 9.63 -2.32 -19.19
C ARG A 127 10.00 -2.21 -17.72
N VAL A 128 10.64 -3.24 -17.18
CA VAL A 128 11.17 -3.25 -15.81
C VAL A 128 12.34 -2.26 -15.73
N MET A 129 12.18 -1.22 -14.91
CA MET A 129 13.19 -0.18 -14.73
C MET A 129 14.02 -0.42 -13.47
N GLU A 130 13.39 -0.93 -12.41
CA GLU A 130 14.03 -1.17 -11.12
C GLU A 130 13.55 -2.48 -10.50
N VAL A 131 14.48 -3.19 -9.85
CA VAL A 131 14.23 -4.43 -9.12
C VAL A 131 14.98 -4.36 -7.79
N GLU A 132 14.29 -4.61 -6.68
CA GLU A 132 14.87 -4.72 -5.35
C GLU A 132 14.50 -6.05 -4.74
N GLU A 133 15.47 -6.78 -4.17
CA GLU A 133 15.25 -8.07 -3.51
C GLU A 133 14.41 -9.08 -4.33
N ARG A 134 14.56 -9.06 -5.67
CA ARG A 134 13.80 -9.86 -6.66
C ARG A 134 12.35 -9.43 -6.91
N ARG A 135 11.93 -8.29 -6.37
CA ARG A 135 10.64 -7.66 -6.62
C ARG A 135 10.79 -6.49 -7.58
N VAL A 136 9.90 -6.38 -8.56
CA VAL A 136 9.84 -5.22 -9.45
C VAL A 136 9.34 -4.00 -8.66
N THR A 137 10.12 -2.93 -8.61
CA THR A 137 9.77 -1.70 -7.87
C THR A 137 9.33 -0.57 -8.81
N ARG A 138 9.87 -0.51 -10.04
CA ARG A 138 9.43 0.45 -11.06
C ARG A 138 9.28 -0.20 -12.42
N VAL A 139 8.21 0.18 -13.12
CA VAL A 139 7.91 -0.24 -14.49
C VAL A 139 7.58 0.97 -15.33
N LEU A 140 8.19 1.08 -16.51
CA LEU A 140 7.80 2.04 -17.54
C LEU A 140 6.69 1.43 -18.40
N LEU A 141 5.52 2.05 -18.37
CA LEU A 141 4.39 1.74 -19.23
C LEU A 141 4.36 2.70 -20.41
N SER A 142 4.28 2.19 -21.63
CA SER A 142 4.03 3.01 -22.82
C SER A 142 3.07 2.29 -23.75
N LYS A 143 2.40 3.02 -24.65
CA LYS A 143 1.67 2.38 -25.74
C LYS A 143 2.66 1.73 -26.72
N ALA A 144 2.27 0.61 -27.32
CA ALA A 144 3.03 -0.09 -28.34
C ALA A 144 2.89 0.57 -29.72
#